data_AF-A0A1I8AC50-F1
#
_entry.id   AF-A0A1I8AC50-F1
#
_cell.length_a   1.000
_cell.length_b   1.000
_cell.length_c   1.000
_cell.angle_alpha   90.00
_cell.angle_beta   90.00
_cell.angle_gamma   90.00
#
_symmetry.space_group_name_H-M   'P 1'
#
loop_
_entity.id
_entity.type
_entity.pdbx_description
1 polymer ?
#
loop_
_entity_poly.entity_id
_entity_poly.type
_entity_poly.pdbx_seq_one_letter_code
_entity_poly.pdbx_strand_id
1 'polypeptide(L)'
;MCLIQTMVDVQIADSPLLKPVREERKSAAVTVRVRSAFRTRASGIAMALFCGIFYASTNLPVFYIQDNMEMFKDAVPEGIPYMFSLYSGVFLGSSITFLAHCIITGCSPVIDGRLILPAISGGILWGFAMAARFVANDCLSQTVTFPITTTVPGCTAAAWSLFYFKEIKGSRNHKILTFAFLLVLLGAIMVTVSKLKL
;
A
#
# COMPACT_ATOMS: atom_id res chain seq x y z
N MET A 1 -6.49 53.06 -11.21
CA MET A 1 -6.08 52.46 -12.51
C MET A 1 -6.16 50.93 -12.56
N CYS A 2 -5.99 50.19 -11.45
CA CYS A 2 -6.05 48.70 -11.47
C CYS A 2 -7.49 48.10 -11.51
N LEU A 3 -8.50 48.88 -11.10
CA LEU A 3 -9.91 48.43 -11.06
C LEU A 3 -10.67 48.57 -12.40
N ILE A 4 -10.16 49.35 -13.36
CA ILE A 4 -10.85 49.56 -14.64
C ILE A 4 -10.39 48.50 -15.67
N GLN A 5 -9.12 48.07 -15.60
CA GLN A 5 -8.58 47.02 -16.47
C GLN A 5 -9.26 45.65 -16.24
N THR A 6 -9.54 45.32 -14.97
CA THR A 6 -10.21 44.06 -14.59
C THR A 6 -11.68 44.02 -15.01
N MET A 7 -12.38 45.16 -15.07
CA MET A 7 -13.78 45.20 -15.53
C MET A 7 -13.90 45.04 -17.05
N VAL A 8 -12.92 45.54 -17.82
CA VAL A 8 -12.88 45.36 -19.29
C VAL A 8 -12.56 43.91 -19.65
N ASP A 9 -11.64 43.25 -18.94
CA ASP A 9 -11.34 41.82 -19.14
C ASP A 9 -12.53 40.91 -18.78
N VAL A 10 -13.31 41.28 -17.76
CA VAL A 10 -14.55 40.55 -17.38
C VAL A 10 -15.64 40.70 -18.44
N GLN A 11 -15.84 41.90 -19.01
CA GLN A 11 -16.85 42.09 -20.06
C GLN A 11 -16.50 41.38 -21.38
N ILE A 12 -15.21 41.24 -21.73
CA ILE A 12 -14.77 40.47 -22.89
C ILE A 12 -14.94 38.96 -22.64
N ALA A 13 -14.68 38.49 -21.41
CA ALA A 13 -14.77 37.08 -21.01
C ALA A 13 -16.21 36.51 -20.99
N ASP A 14 -17.23 37.36 -20.84
CA ASP A 14 -18.66 36.97 -20.81
C ASP A 14 -19.40 37.21 -22.14
N SER A 15 -18.67 37.55 -23.21
CA SER A 15 -19.22 37.72 -24.56
C SER A 15 -20.03 36.47 -24.98
N PRO A 16 -21.31 36.60 -25.37
CA PRO A 16 -22.17 35.46 -25.72
C PRO A 16 -21.65 34.63 -26.90
N LEU A 17 -20.77 35.19 -27.73
CA LEU A 17 -20.07 34.50 -28.82
C LEU A 17 -18.97 33.54 -28.36
N LEU A 18 -18.42 33.68 -27.13
CA LEU A 18 -17.34 32.82 -26.61
C LEU A 18 -17.83 31.63 -25.78
N LYS A 19 -19.11 31.62 -25.40
CA LYS A 19 -19.75 30.54 -24.64
C LYS A 19 -19.65 29.15 -25.31
N PRO A 20 -19.93 28.99 -26.62
CA PRO A 20 -19.86 27.67 -27.27
C PRO A 20 -18.42 27.12 -27.31
N VAL A 21 -17.42 27.97 -27.58
CA VAL A 21 -16.00 27.57 -27.60
C VAL A 21 -15.48 27.16 -26.21
N ARG A 22 -16.01 27.77 -25.14
CA ARG A 22 -15.66 27.42 -23.75
C ARG A 22 -16.23 26.07 -23.34
N GLU A 23 -17.47 25.77 -23.70
CA GLU A 23 -18.11 24.49 -23.39
C GLU A 23 -17.51 23.33 -24.21
N GLU A 24 -17.11 23.60 -25.46
CA GLU A 24 -16.39 22.61 -26.27
C GLU A 24 -15.00 22.31 -25.69
N ARG A 25 -14.25 23.34 -25.26
CA ARG A 25 -12.95 23.15 -24.58
C ARG A 25 -13.06 22.42 -23.25
N LYS A 26 -14.10 22.69 -22.45
CA LYS A 26 -14.37 21.95 -21.21
C LYS A 26 -14.68 20.49 -21.50
N SER A 27 -15.53 20.20 -22.49
CA SER A 27 -15.88 18.82 -22.88
C SER A 27 -14.67 18.06 -23.41
N ALA A 28 -13.83 18.69 -24.23
CA ALA A 28 -12.58 18.09 -24.71
C ALA A 28 -11.59 17.85 -23.57
N ALA A 29 -11.40 18.82 -22.66
CA ALA A 29 -10.51 18.68 -21.52
C ALA A 29 -10.98 17.60 -20.52
N VAL A 30 -12.29 17.49 -20.27
CA VAL A 30 -12.88 16.43 -19.45
C VAL A 30 -12.68 15.08 -20.09
N THR A 31 -12.93 14.94 -21.40
CA THR A 31 -12.78 13.67 -22.12
C THR A 31 -11.32 13.20 -22.14
N VAL A 32 -10.36 14.12 -22.37
CA VAL A 32 -8.92 13.81 -22.32
C VAL A 32 -8.49 13.42 -20.90
N ARG A 33 -9.00 14.11 -19.86
CA ARG A 33 -8.70 13.81 -18.46
C ARG A 33 -9.29 12.46 -18.03
N VAL A 34 -10.48 12.08 -18.50
CA VAL A 34 -11.12 10.79 -18.23
C VAL A 34 -10.39 9.65 -18.94
N ARG A 35 -9.99 9.82 -20.21
CA ARG A 35 -9.25 8.80 -20.97
C ARG A 35 -7.83 8.58 -20.41
N SER A 36 -7.18 9.66 -19.98
CA SER A 36 -5.93 9.61 -19.22
C SER A 36 -6.11 8.89 -17.89
N ALA A 37 -7.15 9.23 -17.12
CA ALA A 37 -7.44 8.60 -15.84
C ALA A 37 -7.73 7.10 -15.98
N PHE A 38 -8.42 6.65 -17.03
CA PHE A 38 -8.65 5.23 -17.27
C PHE A 38 -7.34 4.49 -17.58
N ARG A 39 -6.48 5.05 -18.44
CA ARG A 39 -5.16 4.47 -18.76
C ARG A 39 -4.25 4.42 -17.53
N THR A 40 -4.24 5.48 -16.72
CA THR A 40 -3.48 5.53 -15.45
C THR A 40 -4.02 4.55 -14.40
N ARG A 41 -5.35 4.35 -14.34
CA ARG A 41 -5.95 3.36 -13.44
C ARG A 41 -5.62 1.94 -13.88
N ALA A 42 -5.69 1.65 -15.18
CA ALA A 42 -5.33 0.34 -15.72
C ALA A 42 -3.85 0.02 -15.45
N SER A 43 -2.93 0.97 -15.66
CA SER A 43 -1.52 0.78 -15.33
C SER A 43 -1.29 0.63 -13.82
N GLY A 44 -2.04 1.37 -12.98
CA GLY A 44 -1.98 1.23 -11.53
C GLY A 44 -2.42 -0.15 -11.05
N ILE A 45 -3.52 -0.68 -11.60
CA ILE A 45 -4.00 -2.04 -11.30
C ILE A 45 -2.99 -3.08 -11.75
N ALA A 46 -2.45 -2.95 -12.97
CA ALA A 46 -1.43 -3.87 -13.48
C ALA A 46 -0.17 -3.90 -12.58
N MET A 47 0.32 -2.72 -12.16
CA MET A 47 1.46 -2.62 -11.23
C MET A 47 1.13 -3.19 -9.85
N ALA A 48 -0.09 -2.99 -9.34
CA ALA A 48 -0.52 -3.56 -8.07
C ALA A 48 -0.56 -5.09 -8.10
N LEU A 49 -1.07 -5.68 -9.19
CA LEU A 49 -1.08 -7.13 -9.38
C LEU A 49 0.35 -7.68 -9.48
N PHE A 50 1.21 -7.02 -10.25
CA PHE A 50 2.61 -7.40 -10.37
C PHE A 50 3.33 -7.35 -9.01
N CYS A 51 3.14 -6.27 -8.25
CA CYS A 51 3.70 -6.13 -6.91
C CYS A 51 3.18 -7.22 -5.94
N GLY A 52 1.88 -7.54 -6.01
CA GLY A 52 1.27 -8.59 -5.19
C GLY A 52 1.86 -9.97 -5.46
N ILE A 53 2.08 -10.33 -6.73
CA ILE A 53 2.73 -11.60 -7.12
C ILE A 53 4.14 -11.67 -6.55
N PHE A 54 4.95 -10.63 -6.74
CA PHE A 54 6.33 -10.59 -6.23
C PHE A 54 6.41 -10.61 -4.71
N TYR A 55 5.46 -9.97 -4.02
CA TYR A 55 5.36 -10.00 -2.56
C TYR A 55 5.01 -11.39 -2.03
N ALA A 56 4.13 -12.13 -2.72
CA ALA A 56 3.87 -13.52 -2.38
C ALA A 56 5.11 -14.40 -2.63
N SER A 57 5.75 -14.24 -3.79
CA SER A 57 6.93 -15.02 -4.19
C SER A 57 8.14 -14.85 -3.26
N THR A 58 8.28 -13.71 -2.59
CA THR A 58 9.40 -13.49 -1.64
C THR A 58 9.24 -14.29 -0.35
N ASN A 59 8.01 -14.59 0.06
CA ASN A 59 7.74 -15.32 1.30
C ASN A 59 7.47 -16.83 1.05
N LEU A 60 7.02 -17.19 -0.16
CA LEU A 60 6.69 -18.57 -0.56
C LEU A 60 7.78 -19.61 -0.31
N PRO A 61 9.08 -19.37 -0.64
CA PRO A 61 10.12 -20.37 -0.48
C PRO A 61 10.33 -20.78 0.98
N VAL A 62 10.22 -19.81 1.91
CA VAL A 62 10.36 -20.07 3.34
C VAL A 62 9.22 -20.96 3.82
N PHE A 63 7.98 -20.66 3.41
CA PHE A 63 6.81 -21.45 3.72
C PHE A 63 6.86 -22.85 3.12
N TYR A 64 7.34 -22.98 1.88
CA TYR A 64 7.46 -24.26 1.19
C TYR A 64 8.45 -25.21 1.88
N ILE A 65 9.58 -24.68 2.35
CA ILE A 65 10.58 -25.47 3.08
C ILE A 65 10.02 -25.87 4.46
N GLN A 66 9.32 -24.97 5.16
CA GLN A 66 8.70 -25.25 6.46
C GLN A 66 7.56 -26.28 6.37
N ASP A 67 6.78 -26.31 5.29
CA ASP A 67 5.70 -27.28 5.10
C ASP A 67 6.19 -28.66 4.60
N ASN A 68 7.39 -28.74 3.99
CA ASN A 68 7.95 -29.98 3.40
C ASN A 68 9.22 -30.46 4.12
N MET A 69 9.22 -30.37 5.46
CA MET A 69 10.35 -30.76 6.32
C MET A 69 10.82 -32.21 6.12
N GLU A 70 9.96 -33.11 5.63
CA GLU A 70 10.33 -34.50 5.33
C GLU A 70 11.32 -34.62 4.16
N MET A 71 11.28 -33.66 3.22
CA MET A 71 12.15 -33.63 2.04
C MET A 71 13.49 -32.91 2.32
N PHE A 72 13.53 -32.08 3.37
CA PHE A 72 14.69 -31.28 3.78
C PHE A 72 15.09 -31.60 5.22
N LYS A 73 15.68 -32.79 5.45
CA LYS A 73 16.09 -33.26 6.79
C LYS A 73 17.11 -32.36 7.52
N ASP A 74 17.84 -31.51 6.79
CA ASP A 74 18.80 -30.56 7.34
C ASP A 74 18.21 -29.14 7.53
N ALA A 75 16.91 -28.94 7.24
CA ALA A 75 16.26 -27.63 7.39
C ALA A 75 15.89 -27.36 8.85
N VAL A 76 16.14 -26.12 9.29
CA VAL A 76 15.75 -25.67 10.63
C VAL A 76 14.24 -25.38 10.63
N PRO A 77 13.46 -25.90 11.60
CA PRO A 77 12.01 -25.65 11.67
C PRO A 77 11.68 -24.17 11.87
N GLU A 78 12.51 -23.46 12.62
CA GLU A 78 12.33 -22.07 12.97
C GLU A 78 12.46 -21.16 11.76
N GLY A 79 11.62 -20.13 11.67
CA GLY A 79 11.66 -19.17 10.55
C GLY A 79 12.82 -18.16 10.62
N ILE A 80 13.38 -17.94 11.81
CA ILE A 80 14.41 -16.92 12.11
C ILE A 80 15.68 -17.08 11.26
N PRO A 81 16.28 -18.29 11.08
CA PRO A 81 17.50 -18.46 10.28
C PRO A 81 17.33 -18.07 8.81
N TYR A 82 16.12 -18.19 8.26
CA TYR A 82 15.81 -17.80 6.88
C TYR A 82 15.71 -16.29 6.69
N MET A 83 15.55 -15.52 7.78
CA MET A 83 15.44 -14.06 7.72
C MET A 83 16.68 -13.42 7.12
N PHE A 84 17.88 -13.92 7.41
CA PHE A 84 19.11 -13.35 6.84
C PHE A 84 19.11 -13.41 5.31
N SER A 85 18.72 -14.56 4.74
CA SER A 85 18.61 -14.72 3.29
C SER A 85 17.47 -13.87 2.70
N LEU A 86 16.38 -13.68 3.44
CA LEU A 86 15.27 -12.84 2.99
C LEU A 86 15.67 -11.34 2.98
N TYR A 87 16.32 -10.86 4.03
CA TYR A 87 16.79 -9.47 4.11
C TYR A 87 17.88 -9.17 3.09
N SER A 88 18.80 -10.12 2.82
CA SER A 88 19.81 -9.93 1.78
C SER A 88 19.18 -9.83 0.38
N GLY A 89 18.17 -10.65 0.09
CA GLY A 89 17.38 -10.55 -1.15
C GLY A 89 16.66 -9.21 -1.28
N VAL A 90 16.01 -8.73 -0.21
CA VAL A 90 15.34 -7.42 -0.20
C VAL A 90 16.33 -6.28 -0.39
N PHE A 91 17.48 -6.33 0.28
CA PHE A 91 18.54 -5.33 0.14
C PHE A 91 19.08 -5.26 -1.30
N LEU A 92 19.32 -6.42 -1.93
CA LEU A 92 19.73 -6.50 -3.34
C LEU A 92 18.64 -5.97 -4.27
N GLY A 93 17.38 -6.35 -4.06
CA GLY A 93 16.25 -5.84 -4.84
C GLY A 93 16.07 -4.33 -4.73
N SER A 94 16.16 -3.78 -3.52
CA SER A 94 16.13 -2.33 -3.28
C SER A 94 17.32 -1.62 -3.95
N SER A 95 18.50 -2.22 -3.94
CA SER A 95 19.68 -1.66 -4.61
C SER A 95 19.50 -1.64 -6.13
N ILE A 96 19.00 -2.73 -6.73
CA ILE A 96 18.75 -2.81 -8.17
C ILE A 96 17.67 -1.79 -8.61
N THR A 97 16.57 -1.69 -7.85
CA THR A 97 15.50 -0.72 -8.18
C THR A 97 15.98 0.73 -8.05
N PHE A 98 16.82 1.03 -7.05
CA PHE A 98 17.46 2.34 -6.92
C PHE A 98 18.40 2.64 -8.09
N LEU A 99 19.27 1.69 -8.47
CA LEU A 99 20.18 1.84 -9.62
C LEU A 99 19.40 2.03 -10.93
N ALA A 100 18.34 1.25 -11.16
CA ALA A 100 17.47 1.39 -12.32
C ALA A 100 16.83 2.79 -12.37
N HIS A 101 16.33 3.28 -11.23
CA HIS A 101 15.76 4.63 -11.13
C HIS A 101 16.80 5.72 -11.46
N CYS A 102 18.03 5.58 -10.94
CA CYS A 102 19.15 6.48 -11.24
C CYS A 102 19.51 6.49 -12.73
N ILE A 103 19.53 5.33 -13.39
CA ILE A 103 19.80 5.23 -14.84
C ILE A 103 18.70 5.91 -15.64
N ILE A 104 17.42 5.65 -15.32
CA ILE A 104 16.26 6.24 -16.04
C ILE A 104 16.24 7.77 -15.88
N THR A 105 16.67 8.28 -14.72
CA THR A 105 16.67 9.72 -14.41
C THR A 105 18.02 10.39 -14.73
N GLY A 106 18.90 9.72 -15.48
CA GLY A 106 20.18 10.29 -15.93
C GLY A 106 21.10 10.73 -14.81
N CYS A 107 21.24 9.92 -13.75
CA CYS A 107 22.08 10.17 -12.57
C CYS A 107 21.68 11.42 -11.76
N SER A 108 20.48 11.96 -11.96
CA SER A 108 19.92 13.09 -11.19
C SER A 108 18.61 12.72 -10.45
N PRO A 109 18.63 11.72 -9.55
CA PRO A 109 17.44 11.37 -8.80
C PRO A 109 17.04 12.53 -7.87
N VAL A 110 15.86 13.12 -8.10
CA VAL A 110 15.29 14.14 -7.21
C VAL A 110 14.77 13.43 -5.96
N ILE A 111 15.58 13.39 -4.90
CA ILE A 111 15.23 12.80 -3.62
C ILE A 111 15.06 13.94 -2.61
N ASP A 112 13.83 14.14 -2.13
CA ASP A 112 13.58 15.08 -1.06
C ASP A 112 14.22 14.56 0.24
N GLY A 113 15.19 15.29 0.79
CA GLY A 113 15.85 14.91 2.05
C GLY A 113 14.88 14.73 3.23
N ARG A 114 13.70 15.36 3.16
CA ARG A 114 12.61 15.19 4.13
C ARG A 114 11.97 13.79 4.13
N LEU A 115 12.08 13.03 3.03
CA LEU A 115 11.52 11.68 2.92
C LEU A 115 12.47 10.59 3.44
N ILE A 116 13.76 10.91 3.61
CA ILE A 116 14.78 9.93 4.02
C ILE A 116 14.53 9.45 5.46
N LEU A 117 14.28 10.37 6.39
CA LEU A 117 14.00 10.03 7.79
C LEU A 117 12.76 9.12 7.96
N PRO A 118 11.58 9.45 7.39
CA PRO A 118 10.43 8.56 7.48
C PRO A 118 10.66 7.23 6.76
N ALA A 119 11.39 7.21 5.63
CA ALA A 119 11.72 5.97 4.93
C ALA A 119 12.60 5.03 5.78
N ILE A 120 13.62 5.55 6.46
CA ILE A 120 14.47 4.77 7.36
C ILE A 120 13.63 4.23 8.53
N SER A 121 12.80 5.08 9.16
CA SER A 121 11.96 4.66 10.28
C SER A 121 10.95 3.57 9.87
N GLY A 122 10.38 3.68 8.67
CA GLY A 122 9.48 2.68 8.09
C GLY A 122 10.19 1.36 7.81
N GLY A 123 11.43 1.40 7.31
CA GLY A 123 12.25 0.21 7.07
C GLY A 123 12.60 -0.53 8.37
N ILE A 124 12.99 0.21 9.42
CA ILE A 124 13.27 -0.36 10.75
C ILE A 124 12.01 -1.02 11.32
N LEU A 125 10.87 -0.31 11.27
CA LEU A 125 9.59 -0.83 11.76
C LEU A 125 9.16 -2.09 10.99
N TRP A 126 9.33 -2.09 9.66
CA TRP A 126 9.07 -3.26 8.82
C TRP A 126 9.97 -4.43 9.19
N GLY A 127 11.25 -4.18 9.50
CA GLY A 127 12.19 -5.18 9.98
C GLY A 127 11.71 -5.86 11.27
N PHE A 128 11.39 -5.06 12.30
CA PHE A 128 10.84 -5.59 13.56
C PHE A 128 9.51 -6.34 13.36
N ALA A 129 8.62 -5.83 12.51
CA ALA A 129 7.34 -6.48 12.21
C ALA A 129 7.53 -7.82 11.49
N MET A 130 8.51 -7.93 10.61
CA MET A 130 8.86 -9.20 9.96
C MET A 130 9.39 -10.21 10.97
N ALA A 131 10.28 -9.81 11.87
CA ALA A 131 10.79 -10.69 12.92
C ALA A 131 9.66 -11.21 13.82
N ALA A 132 8.78 -10.30 14.27
CA ALA A 132 7.62 -10.68 15.07
C ALA A 132 6.68 -11.63 14.32
N ARG A 133 6.51 -11.47 13.01
CA ARG A 133 5.70 -12.37 12.18
C ARG A 133 6.30 -13.78 12.09
N PHE A 134 7.61 -13.92 11.97
CA PHE A 134 8.25 -15.24 11.98
C PHE A 134 8.09 -15.95 13.32
N VAL A 135 8.32 -15.23 14.44
CA VAL A 135 8.07 -15.79 15.78
C VAL A 135 6.59 -16.21 15.94
N ALA A 136 5.66 -15.38 15.48
CA ALA A 136 4.24 -15.70 15.54
C ALA A 136 3.86 -16.90 14.62
N ASN A 137 4.50 -17.05 13.46
CA ASN A 137 4.31 -18.22 12.60
C ASN A 137 4.75 -19.51 13.31
N ASP A 138 5.88 -19.46 14.03
CA ASP A 138 6.40 -20.61 14.77
C ASP A 138 5.46 -20.99 15.95
N CYS A 139 4.77 -20.01 16.57
CA CYS A 139 3.84 -20.27 17.68
C CYS A 139 2.40 -20.63 17.27
N LEU A 140 1.83 -19.98 16.24
CA LEU A 140 0.39 -20.07 15.89
C LEU A 140 0.11 -20.75 14.55
N SER A 141 1.15 -21.16 13.81
CA SER A 141 1.10 -21.57 12.40
C SER A 141 0.72 -20.43 11.43
N GLN A 142 1.33 -20.44 10.26
CA GLN A 142 1.14 -19.43 9.20
C GLN A 142 -0.33 -19.20 8.81
N THR A 143 -1.16 -20.24 8.86
CA THR A 143 -2.59 -20.13 8.49
C THR A 143 -3.34 -19.15 9.40
N VAL A 144 -2.93 -19.04 10.68
CA VAL A 144 -3.56 -18.15 11.66
C VAL A 144 -2.87 -16.78 11.68
N THR A 145 -1.55 -16.77 11.57
CA THR A 145 -0.75 -15.54 11.65
C THR A 145 -0.96 -14.61 10.45
N PHE A 146 -1.22 -15.14 9.25
CA PHE A 146 -1.37 -14.31 8.04
C PHE A 146 -2.64 -13.43 8.06
N PRO A 147 -3.85 -13.93 8.36
CA PRO A 147 -5.04 -13.08 8.55
C PRO A 147 -4.85 -12.02 9.63
N ILE A 148 -4.23 -12.36 10.76
CA ILE A 148 -3.97 -11.41 11.85
C ILE A 148 -3.05 -10.29 11.35
N THR A 149 -1.93 -10.65 10.73
CA THR A 149 -0.91 -9.67 10.31
C THR A 149 -1.36 -8.78 9.16
N THR A 150 -2.23 -9.26 8.29
CA THR A 150 -2.81 -8.46 7.20
C THR A 150 -3.88 -7.50 7.69
N THR A 151 -4.56 -7.81 8.79
CA THR A 151 -5.68 -6.99 9.26
C THR A 151 -5.27 -5.94 10.29
N VAL A 152 -4.31 -6.25 11.16
CA VAL A 152 -3.82 -5.32 12.19
C VAL A 152 -3.36 -3.96 11.62
N PRO A 153 -2.58 -3.88 10.53
CA PRO A 153 -2.19 -2.59 9.95
C PRO A 153 -3.37 -1.78 9.42
N GLY A 154 -4.35 -2.43 8.80
CA GLY A 154 -5.57 -1.78 8.31
C GLY A 154 -6.44 -1.24 9.45
N CYS A 155 -6.56 -2.02 10.52
CA CYS A 155 -7.17 -1.64 11.78
C CYS A 155 -6.48 -0.42 12.41
N THR A 156 -5.16 -0.44 12.54
CA THR A 156 -4.38 0.67 13.10
C THR A 156 -4.49 1.94 12.24
N ALA A 157 -4.45 1.80 10.91
CA ALA A 157 -4.63 2.92 9.99
C ALA A 157 -6.03 3.55 10.15
N ALA A 158 -7.08 2.73 10.22
CA ALA A 158 -8.44 3.20 10.44
C ALA A 158 -8.61 3.89 11.80
N ALA A 159 -8.01 3.34 12.86
CA ALA A 159 -8.00 3.96 14.19
C ALA A 159 -7.27 5.31 14.17
N TRP A 160 -6.11 5.39 13.50
CA TRP A 160 -5.36 6.64 13.33
C TRP A 160 -6.18 7.71 12.60
N SER A 161 -6.87 7.34 11.51
CA SER A 161 -7.77 8.24 10.78
C SER A 161 -8.93 8.76 11.64
N LEU A 162 -9.46 7.94 12.55
CA LEU A 162 -10.50 8.37 13.49
C LEU A 162 -9.99 9.33 14.56
N PHE A 163 -8.89 8.99 15.24
CA PHE A 163 -8.41 9.74 16.40
C PHE A 163 -7.68 11.04 16.01
N TYR A 164 -6.83 10.97 14.99
CA TYR A 164 -5.96 12.09 14.61
C TYR A 164 -6.67 13.07 13.67
N PHE A 165 -7.19 12.57 12.55
CA PHE A 165 -7.80 13.41 11.53
C PHE A 165 -9.25 13.80 11.85
N LYS A 166 -9.94 13.05 12.73
CA LYS A 166 -11.37 13.21 13.02
C LYS A 166 -12.21 13.36 11.74
N GLU A 167 -11.78 12.74 10.65
CA GLU A 167 -12.39 12.88 9.32
C GLU A 167 -13.80 12.30 9.29
N ILE A 168 -14.05 11.31 10.14
CA ILE A 168 -15.34 10.63 10.25
C ILE A 168 -16.15 11.26 11.39
N LYS A 169 -16.77 12.42 11.12
CA LYS A 169 -17.79 13.00 12.01
C LYS A 169 -19.18 12.47 11.62
N GLY A 170 -19.57 11.31 12.18
CA GLY A 170 -20.92 10.78 11.98
C GLY A 170 -21.15 9.41 12.63
N SER A 171 -22.20 9.29 13.46
CA SER A 171 -22.53 8.05 14.20
C SER A 171 -22.75 6.83 13.29
N ARG A 172 -23.28 7.03 12.07
CA ARG A 172 -23.46 5.95 11.08
C ARG A 172 -22.14 5.39 10.57
N ASN A 173 -21.17 6.26 10.29
CA ASN A 173 -19.90 5.86 9.69
C ASN A 173 -18.97 5.24 10.74
N HIS A 174 -19.07 5.69 11.99
CA HIS A 174 -18.42 5.01 13.13
C HIS A 174 -18.97 3.59 13.32
N LYS A 175 -20.30 3.39 13.25
CA LYS A 175 -20.93 2.06 13.34
C LYS A 175 -20.48 1.11 12.24
N ILE A 176 -20.38 1.58 10.99
CA ILE A 176 -19.88 0.76 9.86
C ILE A 176 -18.44 0.33 10.12
N LEU A 177 -17.60 1.25 10.61
CA LEU A 177 -16.21 0.94 10.91
C LEU A 177 -16.12 -0.09 12.05
N THR A 178 -16.81 0.12 13.17
CA THR A 178 -16.86 -0.83 14.29
C THR A 178 -17.34 -2.21 13.82
N PHE A 179 -18.35 -2.27 12.96
CA PHE A 179 -18.82 -3.53 12.40
C PHE A 179 -17.76 -4.24 11.53
N ALA A 180 -17.00 -3.48 10.73
CA ALA A 180 -15.88 -4.04 9.97
C ALA A 180 -14.80 -4.63 10.89
N PHE A 181 -14.46 -3.94 11.99
CA PHE A 181 -13.54 -4.48 13.01
C PHE A 181 -14.07 -5.76 13.66
N LEU A 182 -15.37 -5.81 13.97
CA LEU A 182 -15.99 -7.01 14.55
C LEU A 182 -15.96 -8.19 13.58
N LEU A 183 -16.25 -7.96 12.29
CA LEU A 183 -16.15 -9.00 11.25
C LEU A 183 -14.71 -9.52 11.11
N VAL A 184 -13.74 -8.62 11.15
CA VAL A 184 -12.31 -8.96 11.15
C VAL A 184 -11.94 -9.84 12.33
N LEU A 185 -12.36 -9.45 13.54
CA LEU A 185 -12.08 -10.20 14.76
C LEU A 185 -12.75 -11.57 14.73
N LEU A 186 -14.01 -11.63 14.27
CA LEU A 186 -14.74 -12.88 14.10
C LEU A 186 -14.03 -13.81 13.12
N GLY A 187 -13.55 -13.28 11.99
CA GLY A 187 -12.77 -14.04 11.01
C GLY A 187 -11.48 -14.59 11.59
N ALA A 188 -10.72 -13.78 12.34
CA ALA A 188 -9.49 -14.22 13.01
C ALA A 188 -9.75 -15.31 14.06
N ILE A 189 -10.80 -15.15 14.87
CA ILE A 189 -11.22 -16.15 15.86
C ILE A 189 -11.63 -17.45 15.16
N MET A 190 -12.41 -17.38 14.09
CA MET A 190 -12.88 -18.55 13.35
C MET A 190 -11.73 -19.33 12.71
N VAL A 191 -10.73 -18.65 12.14
CA VAL A 191 -9.52 -19.28 11.61
C VAL A 191 -8.68 -19.93 12.72
N THR A 192 -8.55 -19.25 13.87
CA THR A 192 -7.79 -19.79 15.03
C THR A 192 -8.47 -21.04 15.59
N VAL A 193 -9.78 -20.98 15.82
CA VAL A 193 -10.59 -22.11 16.31
C VAL A 193 -10.56 -23.28 15.33
N SER A 194 -10.57 -23.02 14.02
CA SER A 194 -10.48 -24.08 12.99
C SER A 194 -9.16 -24.86 13.01
N LYS A 195 -8.08 -24.28 13.55
CA LYS A 195 -6.77 -24.95 13.70
C LYS A 195 -6.57 -25.54 15.09
N LEU A 196 -7.38 -25.13 16.06
CA LEU A 196 -7.49 -25.74 17.37
C LEU A 196 -8.25 -27.08 17.25
N LYS A 197 -7.61 -28.10 16.69
CA LYS A 197 -8.11 -29.48 16.82
C LYS A 197 -7.96 -29.90 18.28
N LEU A 198 -9.10 -30.17 18.94
CA LEU A 198 -9.18 -31.14 20.04
C LEU A 198 -8.67 -32.51 19.56
#